data_AF-A0A7C4GFQ1-F1
#
_entry.id   AF-A0A7C4GFQ1-F1
#
_cell.length_a   1.000
_cell.length_b   1.000
_cell.length_c   1.000
_cell.angle_alpha   90.00
_cell.angle_beta   90.00
_cell.angle_gamma   90.00
#
_symmetry.space_group_name_H-M   'P 1'
#
loop_
_entity.id
_entity.type
_entity.pdbx_description
1 polymer ?
#
loop_
_entity_poly.entity_id
_entity_poly.type
_entity_poly.pdbx_seq_one_letter_code
_entity_poly.pdbx_strand_id
1 'polypeptide(L)'
;MYWPEYVEAFFGILDIEDSIYDGMEIARDVRIYETPGHTPGSISIVANTPRGPVAILGDTAMLRLDYTERKLSHWYSEEQKRQINMSMDKISSMNPAMIIPGHDEPIYLKM
;
A
#
# COMPACT_ATOMS: atom_id res chain seq x y z
N MET A 1 -15.30 -11.77 -27.36
CA MET A 1 -15.99 -10.94 -26.35
C MET A 1 -15.16 -9.68 -26.23
N TYR A 2 -15.46 -8.66 -27.04
CA TYR A 2 -14.73 -7.39 -27.06
C TYR A 2 -15.78 -6.30 -26.91
N TRP A 3 -15.94 -5.81 -25.69
CA TRP A 3 -16.70 -4.60 -25.42
C TRP A 3 -15.69 -3.46 -25.25
N PRO A 4 -15.55 -2.56 -26.26
CA PRO A 4 -14.55 -1.50 -26.27
C PRO A 4 -14.57 -0.63 -25.00
N GLU A 5 -15.73 -0.45 -24.39
CA GLU A 5 -15.95 0.35 -23.19
C GLU A 5 -15.25 -0.25 -21.96
N TYR A 6 -15.15 -1.59 -21.89
CA TYR A 6 -14.39 -2.25 -20.83
C TYR A 6 -12.89 -2.24 -21.13
N VAL A 7 -12.48 -2.29 -22.41
CA VAL A 7 -11.06 -2.22 -22.78
C VAL A 7 -10.48 -0.88 -22.32
N GLU A 8 -11.20 0.22 -22.50
CA GLU A 8 -10.77 1.52 -21.99
C GLU A 8 -10.69 1.56 -20.46
N ALA A 9 -11.67 0.99 -19.74
CA ALA A 9 -11.61 0.93 -18.28
C ALA A 9 -10.47 0.04 -17.73
N PHE A 10 -10.12 -1.04 -18.42
CA PHE A 10 -9.08 -2.00 -17.98
C PHE A 10 -7.68 -1.68 -18.49
N PHE A 11 -7.56 -1.06 -19.65
CA PHE A 11 -6.29 -0.81 -20.34
C PHE A 11 -6.04 0.66 -20.67
N GLY A 12 -7.02 1.53 -20.44
CA GLY A 12 -6.82 2.97 -20.54
C GLY A 12 -5.80 3.43 -19.52
N ILE A 13 -4.77 4.12 -20.00
CA ILE A 13 -3.84 4.82 -19.12
C ILE A 13 -4.59 6.05 -18.62
N LEU A 14 -4.89 6.07 -17.32
CA LEU A 14 -5.42 7.26 -16.68
C LEU A 14 -4.32 8.33 -16.72
N ASP A 15 -4.62 9.46 -17.35
CA ASP A 15 -3.75 10.64 -17.31
C ASP A 15 -3.92 11.27 -15.93
N ILE A 16 -3.09 10.85 -14.98
CA ILE A 16 -3.09 11.40 -13.62
C ILE A 16 -2.37 12.74 -13.71
N GLU A 17 -3.13 13.82 -13.92
CA GLU A 17 -2.61 15.19 -14.10
C GLU A 17 -1.89 15.73 -12.85
N ASP A 18 -2.21 15.19 -11.67
CA ASP A 18 -1.61 15.59 -10.40
C ASP A 18 -0.46 14.66 -9.98
N SER A 19 0.68 15.26 -9.61
CA SER A 19 1.76 14.52 -8.99
C SER A 19 1.32 13.96 -7.64
N ILE A 20 1.30 12.63 -7.49
CA ILE A 20 1.19 11.96 -6.20
C ILE A 20 2.51 12.18 -5.44
N TYR A 21 2.44 12.55 -4.16
CA TYR A 21 3.62 12.75 -3.32
C TYR A 21 3.40 12.25 -1.89
N ASP A 22 4.50 12.02 -1.19
CA ASP A 22 4.46 11.50 0.17
C ASP A 22 3.73 12.43 1.16
N GLY A 23 2.76 11.88 1.89
CA GLY A 23 1.96 12.62 2.86
C GLY A 23 0.79 13.41 2.26
N MET A 24 0.51 13.29 0.96
CA MET A 24 -0.62 13.95 0.29
C MET A 24 -1.96 13.58 0.95
N GLU A 25 -2.73 14.60 1.36
CA GLU A 25 -4.08 14.39 1.91
C GLU A 25 -5.11 14.39 0.77
N ILE A 26 -5.81 13.25 0.61
CA ILE A 26 -6.78 13.05 -0.47
C ILE A 26 -8.24 13.18 0.00
N ALA A 27 -8.45 13.05 1.31
CA ALA A 27 -9.70 13.33 1.99
C ALA A 27 -9.38 13.63 3.46
N ARG A 28 -10.34 14.19 4.21
CA ARG A 28 -10.17 14.44 5.64
C ARG A 28 -9.68 13.16 6.33
N ASP A 29 -8.55 13.27 7.01
CA ASP A 29 -7.91 12.18 7.76
C ASP A 29 -7.38 11.01 6.92
N VAL A 30 -7.35 11.13 5.59
CA VAL A 30 -6.86 10.11 4.66
C VAL A 30 -5.66 10.64 3.88
N ARG A 31 -4.50 10.00 4.06
CA ARG A 31 -3.25 10.40 3.41
C ARG A 31 -2.63 9.27 2.59
N ILE A 32 -1.99 9.64 1.49
CA ILE A 32 -1.12 8.77 0.70
C ILE A 32 0.29 8.85 1.27
N TYR A 33 0.98 7.71 1.31
CA TYR A 33 2.41 7.63 1.58
C TYR A 33 3.09 6.83 0.49
N GLU A 34 4.23 7.32 0.02
CA GLU A 34 5.09 6.57 -0.89
C GLU A 34 5.68 5.37 -0.14
N THR A 35 5.54 4.19 -0.75
CA THR A 35 6.00 2.91 -0.22
C THR A 35 6.67 2.07 -1.31
N PRO A 36 7.79 2.56 -1.88
CA PRO A 36 8.47 1.91 -2.99
C PRO A 36 8.98 0.51 -2.60
N GLY A 37 9.15 -0.33 -3.62
CA GLY A 37 9.83 -1.61 -3.53
C GLY A 37 9.13 -2.72 -4.32
N HIS A 38 7.80 -2.87 -4.17
CA HIS A 38 7.03 -3.73 -5.08
C HIS A 38 7.08 -3.17 -6.50
N THR A 39 6.78 -1.87 -6.63
CA THR A 39 7.17 -1.03 -7.77
C THR A 39 7.81 0.26 -7.27
N PRO A 40 8.54 1.02 -8.11
CA PRO A 40 9.06 2.33 -7.73
C PRO A 40 7.96 3.34 -7.33
N GLY A 41 6.76 3.22 -7.90
CA GLY A 41 5.62 4.11 -7.64
C GLY A 41 4.59 3.54 -6.68
N SER A 42 4.91 2.47 -5.95
CA SER A 42 3.97 1.89 -4.97
C SER A 42 3.65 2.89 -3.86
N ILE A 43 2.37 2.94 -3.49
CA ILE A 43 1.84 3.80 -2.43
C ILE A 43 1.03 2.99 -1.42
N SER A 44 0.93 3.52 -0.20
CA SER A 44 0.01 3.07 0.83
C SER A 44 -0.92 4.20 1.22
N ILE A 45 -2.12 3.87 1.68
CA ILE A 45 -3.10 4.83 2.18
C ILE A 45 -3.25 4.64 3.67
N VAL A 46 -3.21 5.72 4.46
CA VAL A 46 -3.47 5.67 5.89
C VAL A 46 -4.66 6.56 6.22
N ALA A 47 -5.68 5.96 6.81
CA ALA A 47 -6.85 6.65 7.34
C ALA A 47 -6.75 6.73 8.87
N ASN A 48 -6.74 7.94 9.43
CA ASN A 48 -6.78 8.14 10.87
C ASN A 48 -8.21 7.97 11.37
N THR A 49 -8.42 6.99 12.27
CA THR A 49 -9.73 6.73 12.88
C THR A 49 -9.67 6.99 14.38
N PRO A 50 -10.82 7.14 15.08
CA PRO A 50 -10.84 7.25 16.54
C PRO A 50 -10.21 6.06 17.28
N ARG A 51 -10.10 4.89 16.64
CA ARG A 51 -9.44 3.69 17.20
C ARG A 51 -7.95 3.60 16.85
N GLY A 52 -7.42 4.59 16.14
CA GLY A 52 -6.06 4.63 15.63
C GLY A 52 -5.98 4.54 14.10
N PRO A 53 -4.77 4.66 13.53
CA PRO A 53 -4.59 4.63 12.07
C PRO A 53 -4.89 3.25 11.49
N VAL A 54 -5.56 3.23 10.34
CA VAL A 54 -5.75 2.04 9.50
C VAL A 54 -4.90 2.24 8.25
N ALA A 55 -3.94 1.34 7.99
CA ALA A 55 -3.09 1.42 6.82
C ALA A 55 -3.45 0.35 5.78
N ILE A 56 -3.69 0.78 4.54
CA ILE A 56 -3.95 -0.05 3.37
C ILE A 56 -2.67 -0.07 2.55
N LEU A 57 -2.04 -1.23 2.42
CA LEU A 57 -0.65 -1.32 1.93
C LEU A 57 -0.52 -1.62 0.43
N GLY A 58 -1.62 -1.99 -0.23
CA GLY A 58 -1.54 -2.58 -1.57
C GLY A 58 -0.52 -3.71 -1.58
N ASP A 59 0.39 -3.69 -2.55
CA ASP A 59 1.40 -4.74 -2.71
C ASP A 59 2.73 -4.44 -2.00
N THR A 60 2.82 -3.36 -1.22
CA THR A 60 3.93 -3.19 -0.27
C THR A 60 3.92 -4.33 0.77
N ALA A 61 2.75 -4.81 1.15
CA ALA A 61 2.57 -6.11 1.80
C ALA A 61 1.34 -6.80 1.21
N MET A 62 1.58 -7.85 0.42
CA MET A 62 0.52 -8.56 -0.28
C MET A 62 -0.23 -9.48 0.69
N LEU A 63 0.52 -10.19 1.53
CA LEU A 63 -0.01 -11.16 2.49
C LEU A 63 0.28 -10.75 3.93
N ARG A 64 -0.44 -11.35 4.89
CA ARG A 64 -0.20 -11.17 6.32
C ARG A 64 1.25 -11.43 6.70
N LEU A 65 1.84 -12.51 6.17
CA LEU A 65 3.20 -12.93 6.48
C LEU A 65 4.27 -11.92 6.01
N ASP A 66 4.01 -11.18 4.93
CA ASP A 66 4.91 -10.12 4.45
C ASP A 66 5.07 -9.06 5.54
N TYR A 67 3.95 -8.65 6.13
CA TYR A 67 3.95 -7.64 7.18
C TYR A 67 4.43 -8.17 8.53
N THR A 68 3.86 -9.28 9.02
CA THR A 68 4.09 -9.74 10.40
C THR A 68 5.43 -10.45 10.59
N GLU A 69 5.89 -11.19 9.58
CA GLU A 69 7.10 -12.02 9.67
C GLU A 69 8.24 -11.52 8.77
N ARG A 70 8.01 -10.46 7.97
CA ARG A 70 8.96 -9.98 6.96
C ARG A 70 9.39 -11.08 5.96
N LYS A 71 8.49 -12.04 5.69
CA LYS A 71 8.72 -13.16 4.77
C LYS A 71 8.31 -12.81 3.35
N LEU A 72 9.13 -11.99 2.70
CA LEU A 72 8.89 -11.55 1.33
C LEU A 72 9.16 -12.65 0.30
N SER A 73 8.44 -12.59 -0.82
CA SER A 73 8.57 -13.52 -1.94
C SER A 73 10.01 -13.60 -2.49
N HIS A 74 10.42 -14.79 -2.91
CA HIS A 74 11.73 -15.03 -3.54
C HIS A 74 11.87 -14.38 -4.92
N TRP A 75 10.76 -13.95 -5.53
CA TRP A 75 10.77 -13.22 -6.81
C TRP A 75 11.30 -11.78 -6.68
N TYR A 76 11.33 -11.21 -5.48
CA TYR A 76 11.92 -9.90 -5.26
C TYR A 76 13.45 -9.99 -5.22
N SER A 77 14.10 -9.03 -5.89
CA SER A 77 15.54 -8.77 -5.67
C SER A 77 15.81 -8.31 -4.24
N GLU A 78 17.06 -8.41 -3.80
CA GLU A 78 17.47 -7.94 -2.46
C GLU A 78 17.24 -6.43 -2.27
N GLU A 79 17.42 -5.63 -3.32
CA GLU A 79 17.15 -4.20 -3.28
C GLU A 79 15.64 -3.92 -3.11
N GLN A 80 14.77 -4.64 -3.84
CA GLN A 80 13.33 -4.53 -3.64
C GLN A 80 12.93 -4.94 -2.22
N LYS A 81 13.46 -6.05 -1.70
CA LYS A 81 13.20 -6.48 -0.31
C LYS A 81 13.62 -5.40 0.70
N ARG A 82 14.77 -4.76 0.48
CA ARG A 82 15.25 -3.66 1.32
C ARG A 82 14.29 -2.47 1.29
N GLN A 83 13.86 -2.05 0.10
CA GLN A 83 12.90 -0.94 -0.07
C GLN A 83 11.53 -1.27 0.54
N ILE A 84 11.01 -2.47 0.29
CA ILE A 84 9.75 -2.95 0.87
C ILE A 84 9.83 -2.92 2.40
N ASN A 85 10.92 -3.43 3.00
CA ASN A 85 11.08 -3.40 4.45
C ASN A 85 11.15 -1.97 5.00
N MET A 86 11.88 -1.05 4.36
CA MET A 86 11.91 0.37 4.75
C MET A 86 10.51 1.01 4.68
N SER A 87 9.76 0.71 3.61
CA SER A 87 8.39 1.17 3.43
C SER A 87 7.46 0.62 4.52
N MET A 88 7.58 -0.66 4.85
CA MET A 88 6.81 -1.24 5.95
C MET A 88 7.22 -0.68 7.32
N ASP A 89 8.50 -0.39 7.56
CA ASP A 89 8.96 0.24 8.81
C ASP A 89 8.43 1.66 8.95
N LYS A 90 8.41 2.43 7.86
CA LYS A 90 7.76 3.75 7.80
C LYS A 90 6.29 3.66 8.21
N ILE A 91 5.53 2.72 7.66
CA ILE A 91 4.12 2.53 8.05
C ILE A 91 3.98 2.06 9.50
N SER A 92 4.79 1.09 9.94
CA SER A 92 4.81 0.63 11.34
C SER A 92 5.08 1.77 12.32
N SER A 93 5.92 2.74 11.95
CA SER A 93 6.24 3.91 12.80
C SER A 93 5.03 4.81 13.08
N MET A 94 4.00 4.75 12.24
CA MET A 94 2.73 5.45 12.45
C MET A 94 1.84 4.76 13.48
N ASN A 95 2.28 3.61 14.01
CA ASN A 95 1.62 2.84 15.06
C ASN A 95 0.15 2.48 14.74
N PRO A 96 -0.11 1.87 13.56
CA PRO A 96 -1.47 1.58 13.11
C PRO A 96 -2.19 0.61 14.07
N ALA A 97 -3.50 0.79 14.19
CA ALA A 97 -4.38 -0.14 14.88
C ALA A 97 -4.75 -1.35 14.00
N MET A 98 -4.73 -1.16 12.68
CA MET A 98 -5.04 -2.19 11.68
C MET A 98 -4.20 -2.01 10.41
N ILE A 99 -3.84 -3.13 9.80
CA ILE A 99 -3.25 -3.21 8.46
C ILE A 99 -4.21 -3.96 7.54
N ILE A 100 -4.37 -3.48 6.31
CA ILE A 100 -5.09 -4.15 5.23
C ILE A 100 -4.07 -4.47 4.12
N PRO A 101 -3.64 -5.74 4.01
CA PRO A 101 -2.79 -6.20 2.91
C PRO A 101 -3.52 -6.14 1.56
N GLY A 102 -2.77 -6.16 0.45
CA GLY A 102 -3.35 -6.15 -0.89
C GLY A 102 -4.17 -7.40 -1.25
N HIS A 103 -3.81 -8.55 -0.68
CA HIS A 103 -4.32 -9.87 -1.10
C HIS A 103 -4.67 -10.80 0.08
N ASP A 104 -4.95 -10.26 1.26
CA ASP A 104 -5.22 -11.06 2.46
C ASP A 104 -6.22 -10.34 3.40
N GLU A 105 -6.66 -11.03 4.44
CA GLU A 105 -7.58 -10.47 5.43
C GLU A 105 -6.92 -9.36 6.29
N PRO A 106 -7.71 -8.41 6.81
CA PRO A 106 -7.22 -7.38 7.72
C PRO A 106 -6.52 -7.94 8.98
N ILE A 107 -5.41 -7.31 9.35
CA ILE A 107 -4.61 -7.63 10.53
C ILE A 107 -4.93 -6.60 11.61
N TYR A 108 -5.52 -7.04 12.72
CA TYR A 108 -5.77 -6.21 13.90
C TYR A 108 -4.51 -6.21 14.79
N LEU A 109 -3.91 -5.04 15.00
CA LEU A 109 -2.68 -4.88 15.78
C LEU A 109 -2.94 -4.39 17.22
N LYS A 110 -4.05 -3.68 17.42
CA LYS A 110 -4.51 -3.21 18.72
C LYS A 110 -5.97 -3.61 18.89
N MET A 111 -6.28 -4.16 20.05
CA MET A 111 -7.65 -4.40 20.51
C MET A 111 -8.03 -3.32 21.52
#